data_AF-A0A176F6Y8-F1
#
_entry.id   AF-A0A176F6Y8-F1
#
_cell.length_a   1.000
_cell.length_b   1.000
_cell.length_c   1.000
_cell.angle_alpha   90.00
_cell.angle_beta   90.00
_cell.angle_gamma   90.00
#
_symmetry.space_group_name_H-M   'P 1'
#
loop_
_entity.id
_entity.type
_entity.pdbx_description
1 polymer ?
#
loop_
_entity_poly.entity_id
_entity_poly.type
_entity_poly.pdbx_seq_one_letter_code
_entity_poly.pdbx_strand_id
1 'polypeptide(L)'
;MKRHFLASLPFIAALSACGADIASEPVQFALKPGTDPGFIATTTTFPFRTHVTDAEGSFVRQEKGVTCVLETKELKATLVTPAKVAFPITRGRASPMVVRCANEDYVAEGVIQPGLSGTIVMGPSLAGVAAAVISAGVANARDRWAYANETVWITLEERGGQPES
;
A
#
# COMPACT_ATOMS: atom_id res chain seq x y z
N MET A 1 -45.81 40.24 -25.20
CA MET A 1 -45.63 39.99 -23.75
C MET A 1 -44.91 38.66 -23.56
N LYS A 2 -43.79 38.68 -22.84
CA LYS A 2 -43.21 37.64 -21.95
C LYS A 2 -43.39 36.14 -22.28
N ARG A 3 -42.22 35.46 -22.40
CA ARG A 3 -41.78 34.24 -21.65
C ARG A 3 -42.40 32.88 -22.08
N HIS A 4 -41.76 31.71 -22.11
CA HIS A 4 -40.55 31.16 -21.47
C HIS A 4 -39.96 29.97 -22.29
N PHE A 5 -38.63 29.79 -22.15
CA PHE A 5 -37.84 28.57 -22.37
C PHE A 5 -38.45 27.32 -21.75
N LEU A 6 -38.26 26.14 -22.37
CA LEU A 6 -37.98 24.87 -21.67
C LEU A 6 -37.17 23.95 -22.61
N ALA A 7 -35.84 24.00 -22.47
CA ALA A 7 -34.92 23.00 -23.02
C ALA A 7 -34.91 21.80 -22.09
N SER A 8 -35.38 20.64 -22.56
CA SER A 8 -35.31 19.37 -21.84
C SER A 8 -33.96 18.71 -22.08
N LEU A 9 -33.01 18.90 -21.17
CA LEU A 9 -31.79 18.10 -21.06
C LEU A 9 -32.12 16.77 -20.37
N PRO A 10 -31.72 15.61 -20.93
CA PRO A 10 -31.77 14.37 -20.17
C PRO A 10 -30.64 14.37 -19.13
N PHE A 11 -31.03 14.31 -17.86
CA PHE A 11 -30.15 13.99 -16.74
C PHE A 11 -29.54 12.59 -16.97
N ILE A 12 -28.27 12.53 -17.35
CA ILE A 12 -27.48 11.29 -17.27
C ILE A 12 -27.09 11.14 -15.80
N ALA A 13 -27.88 10.37 -15.05
CA ALA A 13 -27.50 9.88 -13.75
C ALA A 13 -26.46 8.75 -13.93
N ALA A 14 -25.19 9.13 -14.00
CA ALA A 14 -24.09 8.18 -13.87
C ALA A 14 -24.05 7.73 -12.40
N LEU A 15 -24.62 6.56 -12.12
CA LEU A 15 -24.38 5.80 -10.90
C LEU A 15 -22.94 5.27 -10.97
N SER A 16 -21.97 6.13 -10.64
CA SER A 16 -20.61 5.68 -10.34
C SER A 16 -20.66 4.92 -9.02
N ALA A 17 -20.52 3.60 -9.09
CA ALA A 17 -20.35 2.74 -7.94
C ALA A 17 -19.20 3.27 -7.06
N CYS A 18 -19.51 3.55 -5.80
CA CYS A 18 -18.55 3.99 -4.79
C CYS A 18 -17.53 2.90 -4.45
N GLY A 19 -16.50 2.75 -5.28
CA GLY A 19 -15.16 2.45 -4.81
C GLY A 19 -14.41 3.76 -4.82
N ALA A 20 -13.85 4.22 -3.70
CA ALA A 20 -13.04 5.43 -3.69
C ALA A 20 -11.77 5.17 -4.52
N ASP A 21 -11.87 5.39 -5.83
CA ASP A 21 -10.79 5.33 -6.79
C ASP A 21 -9.76 6.38 -6.40
N ILE A 22 -8.55 5.91 -6.09
CA ILE A 22 -7.42 6.79 -5.82
C ILE A 22 -7.09 7.45 -7.16
N ALA A 23 -7.38 8.74 -7.32
CA ALA A 23 -7.23 9.41 -8.62
C ALA A 23 -5.75 9.76 -8.96
N SER A 24 -4.82 9.63 -8.02
CA SER A 24 -3.41 10.04 -8.20
C SER A 24 -2.59 9.09 -9.08
N GLU A 25 -1.49 9.61 -9.64
CA GLU A 25 -0.47 8.81 -10.30
C GLU A 25 0.21 7.85 -9.30
N PRO A 26 0.67 6.66 -9.75
CA PRO A 26 1.38 5.73 -8.88
C PRO A 26 2.71 6.31 -8.39
N VAL A 27 2.93 6.26 -7.08
CA VAL A 27 4.22 6.58 -6.46
C VAL A 27 5.25 5.55 -6.90
N GLN A 28 6.36 6.04 -7.47
CA GLN A 28 7.48 5.22 -7.91
C GLN A 28 8.54 5.11 -6.80
N PHE A 29 9.26 4.00 -6.78
CA PHE A 29 10.45 3.87 -5.94
C PHE A 29 11.65 4.51 -6.61
N ALA A 30 12.41 5.29 -5.85
CA ALA A 30 13.72 5.75 -6.23
C ALA A 30 14.78 4.70 -5.86
N LEU A 31 15.75 4.49 -6.75
CA LEU A 31 16.95 3.71 -6.45
C LEU A 31 17.88 4.50 -5.52
N LYS A 32 18.43 3.83 -4.52
CA LYS A 32 19.47 4.38 -3.67
C LYS A 32 20.83 4.38 -4.38
N PRO A 33 21.72 5.34 -4.07
CA PRO A 33 23.06 5.39 -4.66
C PRO A 33 23.80 4.05 -4.56
N GLY A 34 24.44 3.65 -5.66
CA GLY A 34 25.18 2.39 -5.74
C GLY A 34 24.34 1.15 -6.09
N THR A 35 23.02 1.30 -6.25
CA THR A 35 22.15 0.22 -6.74
C THR A 35 22.19 0.17 -8.28
N ASP A 36 22.33 -1.02 -8.85
CA ASP A 36 22.23 -1.26 -10.30
C ASP A 36 20.84 -0.82 -10.82
N PRO A 37 20.74 0.02 -11.86
CA PRO A 37 19.46 0.32 -12.53
C PRO A 37 18.73 -0.92 -13.03
N GLY A 38 19.47 -1.98 -13.37
CA GLY A 38 18.95 -3.30 -13.72
C GLY A 38 18.36 -4.07 -12.54
N PHE A 39 18.43 -3.54 -11.31
CA PHE A 39 17.82 -4.18 -10.14
C PHE A 39 16.30 -4.29 -10.27
N ILE A 40 15.63 -3.26 -10.80
CA ILE A 40 14.19 -3.30 -11.07
C ILE A 40 13.97 -3.95 -12.44
N ALA A 41 13.28 -5.10 -12.46
CA ALA A 41 12.90 -5.78 -13.69
C ALA A 41 11.67 -5.14 -14.34
N THR A 42 10.66 -4.83 -13.51
CA THR A 42 9.40 -4.18 -13.88
C THR A 42 8.69 -3.69 -12.61
N THR A 43 7.51 -3.10 -12.73
CA THR A 43 6.68 -2.69 -11.60
C THR A 43 5.25 -3.21 -11.73
N THR A 44 4.57 -3.36 -10.60
CA THR A 44 3.14 -3.65 -10.53
C THR A 44 2.48 -2.63 -9.62
N THR A 45 1.29 -2.16 -9.98
CA THR A 45 0.63 -1.08 -9.23
C THR A 45 -0.46 -1.65 -8.33
N PHE A 46 -0.35 -1.36 -7.03
CA PHE A 46 -1.38 -1.71 -6.05
C PHE A 46 -1.73 -0.52 -5.15
N PRO A 47 -2.97 -0.48 -4.59
CA PRO A 47 -3.31 0.49 -3.57
C PRO A 47 -2.50 0.27 -2.29
N PHE A 48 -2.12 1.36 -1.63
CA PHE A 48 -1.50 1.38 -0.30
C PHE A 48 -2.40 2.21 0.62
N ARG A 49 -2.88 1.58 1.69
CA ARG A 49 -3.88 2.13 2.60
C ARG A 49 -3.46 1.92 4.05
N THR A 50 -4.01 2.75 4.92
CA THR A 50 -3.80 2.71 6.37
C THR A 50 -5.15 2.61 7.06
N HIS A 51 -5.26 1.85 8.12
CA HIS A 51 -6.46 1.77 8.95
C HIS A 51 -6.13 1.82 10.43
N VAL A 52 -7.15 2.10 11.22
CA VAL A 52 -7.13 1.94 12.68
C VAL A 52 -8.01 0.74 13.02
N THR A 53 -7.58 -0.06 13.99
CA THR A 53 -8.35 -1.17 14.55
C THR A 53 -8.81 -0.86 15.98
N ASP A 54 -9.84 -1.54 16.46
CA ASP A 54 -10.23 -1.51 17.87
C ASP A 54 -9.32 -2.42 18.72
N ALA A 55 -9.60 -2.51 20.03
CA ALA A 55 -8.84 -3.34 20.97
C ALA A 55 -8.91 -4.83 20.61
N GLU A 56 -9.97 -5.25 19.92
CA GLU A 56 -10.22 -6.60 19.44
C GLU A 56 -9.55 -6.87 18.07
N GLY A 57 -8.88 -5.87 17.48
CA GLY A 57 -8.19 -5.98 16.19
C GLY A 57 -9.13 -5.87 14.97
N SER A 58 -10.39 -5.51 15.16
CA SER A 58 -11.35 -5.31 14.08
C SER A 58 -11.15 -3.97 13.40
N PHE A 59 -11.37 -3.91 12.09
CA PHE A 59 -11.30 -2.65 11.32
C PHE A 59 -12.30 -1.63 11.87
N VAL A 60 -11.80 -0.46 12.26
CA VAL A 60 -12.64 0.68 12.66
C VAL A 60 -12.86 1.60 11.47
N ARG A 61 -11.76 2.10 10.89
CA ARG A 61 -11.82 3.02 9.76
C ARG A 61 -10.51 3.07 8.98
N GLN A 62 -10.58 3.50 7.72
CA GLN A 62 -9.40 3.89 6.96
C GLN A 62 -8.95 5.29 7.38
N GLU A 63 -7.71 5.40 7.83
CA GLU A 63 -7.08 6.67 8.16
C GLU A 63 -6.44 7.26 6.90
N LYS A 64 -6.58 8.57 6.70
CA LYS A 64 -6.10 9.29 5.50
C LYS A 64 -5.07 10.33 5.89
N GLY A 65 -4.28 10.81 4.92
CA GLY A 65 -3.28 11.84 5.17
C GLY A 65 -2.05 11.33 5.94
N VAL A 66 -1.87 10.01 6.06
CA VAL A 66 -0.74 9.44 6.79
C VAL A 66 0.47 9.39 5.89
N THR A 67 1.57 9.98 6.33
CA THR A 67 2.83 9.96 5.58
C THR A 67 3.54 8.65 5.86
N CYS A 68 3.83 7.88 4.81
CA CYS A 68 4.54 6.62 4.89
C CYS A 68 5.86 6.68 4.11
N VAL A 69 6.91 6.17 4.73
CA VAL A 69 8.22 5.93 4.12
C VAL A 69 8.40 4.43 3.96
N LEU A 70 8.67 4.01 2.72
CA LEU A 70 8.94 2.62 2.36
C LEU A 70 10.42 2.53 1.98
N GLU A 71 11.19 1.70 2.66
CA GLU A 71 12.64 1.70 2.53
C GLU A 71 13.23 0.29 2.55
N THR A 72 14.06 -0.02 1.55
CA THR A 72 14.88 -1.23 1.51
C THR A 72 16.36 -0.82 1.52
N LYS A 73 17.31 -1.74 1.37
CA LYS A 73 18.72 -1.36 1.16
C LYS A 73 18.93 -0.65 -0.18
N GLU A 74 18.12 -1.01 -1.17
CA GLU A 74 18.26 -0.64 -2.58
C GLU A 74 17.30 0.49 -3.00
N LEU A 75 16.17 0.64 -2.30
CA LEU A 75 15.03 1.42 -2.76
C LEU A 75 14.46 2.32 -1.67
N LYS A 76 13.82 3.42 -2.09
CA LYS A 76 13.05 4.29 -1.21
C LYS A 76 11.83 4.88 -1.92
N ALA A 77 10.71 4.95 -1.22
CA ALA A 77 9.53 5.71 -1.64
C ALA A 77 8.96 6.48 -0.44
N THR A 78 8.27 7.58 -0.73
CA THR A 78 7.51 8.34 0.26
C THR A 78 6.16 8.66 -0.35
N LEU A 79 5.09 8.44 0.43
CA LEU A 79 3.72 8.58 -0.02
C LEU A 79 2.83 9.08 1.11
N VAL A 80 1.68 9.65 0.75
CA VAL A 80 0.61 10.01 1.69
C VAL A 80 -0.60 9.13 1.38
N THR A 81 -1.12 8.42 2.38
CA THR A 81 -2.19 7.44 2.18
C THR A 81 -3.59 8.07 2.11
N PRO A 82 -4.54 7.49 1.35
CA PRO A 82 -4.36 6.35 0.44
C PRO A 82 -3.62 6.75 -0.86
N ALA A 83 -2.78 5.86 -1.38
CA ALA A 83 -2.03 6.09 -2.62
C ALA A 83 -2.02 4.86 -3.54
N LYS A 84 -1.79 5.08 -4.83
CA LYS A 84 -1.32 4.03 -5.75
C LYS A 84 0.20 3.95 -5.62
N VAL A 85 0.75 2.75 -5.54
CA VAL A 85 2.20 2.52 -5.45
C VAL A 85 2.62 1.54 -6.53
N ALA A 86 3.62 1.93 -7.32
CA ALA A 86 4.26 1.05 -8.29
C ALA A 86 5.33 0.22 -7.59
N PHE A 87 4.92 -0.92 -7.03
CA PHE A 87 5.80 -1.85 -6.34
C PHE A 87 6.79 -2.50 -7.33
N PRO A 88 8.08 -2.52 -7.00
CA PRO A 88 9.09 -3.08 -7.87
C PRO A 88 9.04 -4.61 -7.83
N ILE A 89 9.20 -5.20 -9.01
CA ILE A 89 9.58 -6.59 -9.20
C ILE A 89 11.06 -6.59 -9.55
N THR A 90 11.90 -7.15 -8.69
CA THR A 90 13.37 -7.05 -8.78
C THR A 90 14.00 -8.26 -9.43
N ARG A 91 15.18 -8.08 -10.04
CA ARG A 91 16.07 -9.17 -10.46
C ARG A 91 16.92 -9.60 -9.24
N GLY A 92 16.82 -10.86 -8.84
CA GLY A 92 17.45 -11.35 -7.61
C GLY A 92 16.68 -10.96 -6.34
N ARG A 93 17.08 -11.57 -5.21
CA ARG A 93 16.38 -11.39 -3.92
C ARG A 93 16.61 -9.98 -3.39
N ALA A 94 15.54 -9.21 -3.29
CA ALA A 94 15.58 -7.89 -2.69
C ALA A 94 15.68 -7.96 -1.16
N SER A 95 16.17 -6.88 -0.55
CA SER A 95 16.18 -6.75 0.91
C SER A 95 14.77 -6.55 1.48
N PRO A 96 14.49 -6.92 2.74
CA PRO A 96 13.22 -6.59 3.39
C PRO A 96 12.92 -5.09 3.34
N MET A 97 11.65 -4.73 3.17
CA MET A 97 11.19 -3.36 3.12
C MET A 97 10.67 -2.94 4.48
N VAL A 98 11.32 -1.95 5.10
CA VAL A 98 10.84 -1.29 6.30
C VAL A 98 9.77 -0.28 5.89
N VAL A 99 8.64 -0.33 6.57
CA VAL A 99 7.51 0.58 6.41
C VAL A 99 7.39 1.40 7.68
N ARG A 100 7.36 2.72 7.55
CA ARG A 100 7.13 3.63 8.67
C ARG A 100 6.07 4.64 8.27
N CYS A 101 4.95 4.63 8.97
CA CYS A 101 3.83 5.53 8.74
C CYS A 101 3.59 6.39 9.97
N ALA A 102 3.29 7.67 9.76
CA ALA A 102 2.99 8.60 10.84
C ALA A 102 2.11 9.77 10.37
N ASN A 103 1.20 10.23 11.23
CA ASN A 103 0.55 11.54 11.15
C ASN A 103 0.64 12.23 12.54
N GLU A 104 -0.28 13.10 12.93
CA GLU A 104 -0.25 13.73 14.28
C GLU A 104 -0.66 12.74 15.39
N ASP A 105 -1.64 11.89 15.11
CA ASP A 105 -2.32 11.04 16.11
C ASP A 105 -1.83 9.59 16.13
N TYR A 106 -1.28 9.11 15.02
CA TYR A 106 -1.03 7.70 14.77
C TYR A 106 0.37 7.43 14.23
N VAL A 107 0.86 6.23 14.51
CA VAL A 107 2.13 5.69 14.02
C VAL A 107 1.98 4.22 13.62
N ALA A 108 2.84 3.76 12.72
CA ALA A 108 3.05 2.33 12.47
C ALA A 108 4.48 2.10 12.00
N GLU A 109 5.06 0.99 12.42
CA GLU A 109 6.30 0.46 11.87
C GLU A 109 6.10 -1.02 11.49
N GLY A 110 6.67 -1.46 10.39
CA GLY A 110 6.50 -2.83 9.93
C GLY A 110 7.56 -3.24 8.92
N VAL A 111 7.58 -4.53 8.59
CA VAL A 111 8.49 -5.07 7.59
C VAL A 111 7.71 -5.91 6.58
N ILE A 112 7.84 -5.57 5.30
CA ILE A 112 7.33 -6.37 4.18
C ILE A 112 8.48 -7.20 3.64
N GLN A 113 8.31 -8.52 3.66
CA GLN A 113 9.29 -9.46 3.10
C GLN A 113 9.03 -9.63 1.60
N PRO A 114 10.06 -9.52 0.73
CA PRO A 114 9.87 -9.82 -0.67
C PRO A 114 9.65 -11.32 -0.84
N GLY A 115 8.66 -11.67 -1.65
CA GLY A 115 8.36 -13.04 -2.07
C GLY A 115 8.75 -13.28 -3.52
N LEU A 116 8.90 -14.55 -3.92
CA LEU A 116 8.99 -14.87 -5.35
C LEU A 116 7.69 -14.44 -6.03
N SER A 117 7.77 -13.88 -7.24
CA SER A 117 6.61 -13.41 -8.00
C SER A 117 5.54 -14.52 -8.10
N GLY A 118 4.36 -14.30 -7.51
CA GLY A 118 3.28 -15.30 -7.38
C GLY A 118 3.10 -15.89 -5.97
N THR A 119 4.05 -15.66 -5.06
CA THR A 119 4.05 -16.10 -3.66
C THR A 119 4.44 -14.93 -2.76
N ILE A 120 3.56 -13.95 -2.56
CA ILE A 120 3.86 -12.78 -1.72
C ILE A 120 3.08 -12.91 -0.41
N VAL A 121 3.84 -12.83 0.69
CA VAL A 121 3.35 -12.85 2.06
C VAL A 121 3.15 -11.40 2.50
N MET A 122 1.90 -11.02 2.76
CA MET A 122 1.59 -9.78 3.47
C MET A 122 1.15 -10.07 4.90
N GLY A 123 1.66 -9.27 5.84
CA GLY A 123 1.23 -9.17 7.24
C GLY A 123 2.35 -9.52 8.24
N PRO A 124 2.46 -8.82 9.40
CA PRO A 124 1.30 -8.36 10.15
C PRO A 124 1.38 -6.93 10.74
N SER A 125 0.22 -6.50 11.23
CA SER A 125 0.02 -5.60 12.36
C SER A 125 1.09 -5.75 13.45
N LEU A 126 1.50 -4.63 14.05
CA LEU A 126 2.18 -4.66 15.34
C LEU A 126 1.15 -5.01 16.44
N ALA A 127 0.99 -6.30 16.69
CA ALA A 127 0.48 -6.85 17.94
C ALA A 127 0.95 -8.30 17.96
N GLY A 128 2.24 -8.50 18.21
CA GLY A 128 2.87 -9.82 18.17
C GLY A 128 3.21 -10.28 16.75
N VAL A 129 4.43 -10.75 16.59
CA VAL A 129 4.89 -11.45 15.38
C VAL A 129 3.97 -12.65 15.14
N ALA A 130 3.06 -12.58 14.15
CA ALA A 130 2.25 -13.73 13.73
C ALA A 130 2.02 -13.72 12.21
N ALA A 131 2.45 -14.82 11.60
CA ALA A 131 2.61 -15.01 10.16
C ALA A 131 1.29 -15.11 9.38
N ALA A 132 1.35 -14.82 8.08
CA ALA A 132 0.51 -15.45 7.08
C ALA A 132 1.39 -16.13 6.01
N VAL A 133 1.80 -17.38 6.27
CA VAL A 133 2.31 -18.29 5.24
C VAL A 133 1.09 -18.95 4.59
N ILE A 134 0.82 -18.66 3.32
CA ILE A 134 -0.04 -19.51 2.47
C ILE A 134 0.63 -19.69 1.10
N SER A 135 0.82 -20.96 0.75
CA SER A 135 1.48 -21.49 -0.44
C SER A 135 0.48 -21.83 -1.54
N ALA A 136 0.81 -21.51 -2.81
CA ALA A 136 0.64 -22.35 -4.01
C ALA A 136 0.80 -21.51 -5.30
N GLY A 137 1.64 -21.96 -6.26
CA GLY A 137 1.46 -21.56 -7.67
C GLY A 137 2.68 -21.31 -8.55
N VAL A 138 3.36 -22.39 -8.96
CA VAL A 138 4.00 -22.64 -10.27
C VAL A 138 5.08 -21.66 -10.82
N ALA A 139 6.34 -22.06 -10.59
CA ALA A 139 7.39 -22.25 -11.59
C ALA A 139 7.32 -21.40 -12.90
N ASN A 140 7.90 -20.20 -12.87
CA ASN A 140 8.58 -19.60 -14.04
C ASN A 140 9.56 -18.46 -13.70
N ALA A 141 9.72 -18.07 -12.43
CA ALA A 141 10.54 -16.94 -12.03
C ALA A 141 11.59 -17.35 -10.98
N ARG A 142 12.68 -18.00 -11.39
CA ARG A 142 13.78 -18.29 -10.45
C ARG A 142 14.50 -17.03 -9.94
N ASP A 143 14.27 -15.87 -10.57
CA ASP A 143 15.01 -14.63 -10.25
C ASP A 143 14.14 -13.38 -10.06
N ARG A 144 12.80 -13.48 -9.95
CA ARG A 144 11.95 -12.29 -9.76
C ARG A 144 11.28 -12.25 -8.40
N TRP A 145 11.52 -11.17 -7.67
CA TRP A 145 11.02 -10.96 -6.32
C TRP A 145 10.11 -9.74 -6.28
N ALA A 146 9.06 -9.78 -5.48
CA ALA A 146 8.03 -8.76 -5.42
C ALA A 146 7.56 -8.52 -3.99
N TYR A 147 7.12 -7.29 -3.70
CA TYR A 147 6.69 -6.87 -2.36
C TYR A 147 5.18 -6.90 -2.14
N ALA A 148 4.37 -6.86 -3.20
CA ALA A 148 2.92 -6.86 -3.13
C ALA A 148 2.31 -7.54 -4.38
N ASN A 149 1.18 -8.22 -4.19
CA ASN A 149 0.33 -8.80 -5.24
C ASN A 149 -1.13 -8.30 -5.14
N GLU A 150 -1.43 -7.48 -4.13
CA GLU A 150 -2.76 -6.92 -3.87
C GLU A 150 -2.64 -5.62 -3.05
N THR A 151 -3.77 -5.10 -2.57
CA THR A 151 -3.81 -3.88 -1.75
C THR A 151 -3.04 -4.07 -0.44
N VAL A 152 -2.08 -3.19 -0.17
CA VAL A 152 -1.35 -3.16 1.11
C VAL A 152 -2.15 -2.37 2.14
N TRP A 153 -2.46 -3.01 3.27
CA TRP A 153 -3.07 -2.38 4.44
C TRP A 153 -2.09 -2.31 5.61
N ILE A 154 -1.90 -1.12 6.16
CA ILE A 154 -1.08 -0.87 7.35
C ILE A 154 -1.99 -0.54 8.52
N THR A 155 -1.94 -1.36 9.57
CA THR A 155 -2.59 -1.05 10.85
C THR A 155 -1.80 0.03 11.57
N LEU A 156 -2.50 1.08 11.99
CA LEU A 156 -1.97 2.19 12.77
C LEU A 156 -2.27 2.00 14.26
N GLU A 157 -1.32 2.44 15.08
CA GLU A 157 -1.42 2.54 16.54
C GLU A 157 -1.47 4.00 16.96
N GLU A 158 -2.17 4.30 18.05
CA GLU A 158 -2.18 5.64 18.63
C GLU A 158 -0.80 6.04 19.13
N ARG A 159 -0.39 7.27 18.82
CA ARG A 159 0.89 7.81 19.26
C ARG A 159 0.87 8.00 20.78
N GLY A 160 1.63 7.17 21.49
CA GLY A 160 1.74 7.20 22.95
C GLY A 160 0.85 6.18 23.67
N GLY A 161 0.16 5.32 22.94
CA GLY A 161 -0.50 4.12 23.48
C GLY A 161 0.54 3.09 23.89
N GLN A 162 1.15 3.27 25.07
CA GLN A 162 1.83 2.18 25.75
C GLN A 162 0.75 1.20 26.19
N PRO A 163 0.85 -0.11 25.92
CA PRO A 163 -0.07 -1.07 26.52
C PRO A 163 0.10 -0.97 28.04
N GLU A 164 -0.95 -0.55 28.74
CA GLU A 164 -0.99 -0.72 30.19
C GLU A 164 -0.91 -2.23 30.46
N SER A 165 0.18 -2.60 31.13
CA SER A 165 0.60 -3.95 31.50
C SER A 165 -0.36 -4.65 32.45
#